data_AF-A0A831UNN9-F1
#
_entry.id   AF-A0A831UNN9-F1
#
_cell.length_a   1.000
_cell.length_b   1.000
_cell.length_c   1.000
_cell.angle_alpha   90.00
_cell.angle_beta   90.00
_cell.angle_gamma   90.00
#
_symmetry.space_group_name_H-M   'P 1'
#
loop_
_entity.id
_entity.type
_entity.pdbx_description
1 polymer ?
#
loop_
_entity_poly.entity_id
_entity_poly.type
_entity_poly.pdbx_seq_one_letter_code
_entity_poly.pdbx_strand_id
1 'polypeptide(L)'
;MLPRAFEAAIPSETAADCAHCPMQRGAAEEEREGFFFTDKTRCCTHYPNIPNYLVGALLSSKGRPCAEGRRRVEEIIKAGVGVTPQGIRRPGRYELLLKNSVPDAFGRSEALVCPLLDTEAGKCTIWPYLEAACNTWFCKHAAGLDGRLFWLAVREYLEGLQTVIVQHVLLEMGWDPRAIVLKQAPRGLAAEDLDSRRPAGYERLWDNWAGCEAAFYVHAHTIASGLARADITRLGGVEMRLLLEA
;
A
#
# COMPACT_ATOMS: atom_id res chain seq x y z
N MET A 1 -11.50 1.73 -10.00
CA MET A 1 -12.85 1.49 -10.56
C MET A 1 -13.47 0.34 -9.79
N LEU A 2 -14.52 0.58 -9.02
CA LEU A 2 -15.19 -0.47 -8.25
C LEU A 2 -16.35 -1.08 -9.06
N PRO A 3 -16.57 -2.40 -9.01
CA PRO A 3 -17.76 -3.05 -9.53
C PRO A 3 -19.05 -2.42 -8.99
N ARG A 4 -20.11 -2.43 -9.80
CA ARG A 4 -21.43 -1.90 -9.40
C ARG A 4 -21.97 -2.54 -8.11
N ALA A 5 -21.69 -3.83 -7.91
CA ALA A 5 -22.09 -4.56 -6.70
C ALA A 5 -21.54 -3.89 -5.43
N PHE A 6 -20.29 -3.41 -5.46
CA PHE A 6 -19.71 -2.67 -4.34
C PHE A 6 -20.17 -1.22 -4.29
N GLU A 7 -20.30 -0.53 -5.44
CA GLU A 7 -20.73 0.88 -5.50
C GLU A 7 -22.09 1.13 -4.84
N ALA A 8 -23.05 0.19 -4.98
CA ALA A 8 -24.39 0.33 -4.41
C ALA A 8 -24.47 0.01 -2.89
N ALA A 9 -23.44 -0.60 -2.32
CA ALA A 9 -23.45 -1.17 -0.98
C ALA A 9 -22.34 -0.62 -0.07
N ILE A 10 -21.58 0.41 -0.50
CA ILE A 10 -20.49 0.98 0.31
C ILE A 10 -21.06 1.46 1.66
N PRO A 11 -20.74 0.80 2.78
CA PRO A 11 -21.24 1.22 4.08
C PRO A 11 -20.52 2.49 4.51
N SER A 12 -21.25 3.39 5.18
CA SER A 12 -20.62 4.51 5.85
C SER A 12 -20.00 4.02 7.15
N GLU A 13 -18.68 3.89 7.18
CA GLU A 13 -17.94 3.46 8.38
C GLU A 13 -17.74 4.60 9.37
N THR A 14 -18.84 5.14 9.89
CA THR A 14 -18.85 6.25 10.86
C THR A 14 -18.14 5.91 12.17
N ALA A 15 -17.99 4.62 12.47
CA ALA A 15 -17.26 4.14 13.65
C ALA A 15 -15.74 4.26 13.51
N ALA A 16 -15.21 4.47 12.29
CA ALA A 16 -13.79 4.59 12.02
C ALA A 16 -13.45 6.03 11.57
N ASP A 17 -13.23 6.91 12.54
CA ASP A 17 -12.79 8.28 12.29
C ASP A 17 -11.28 8.42 12.50
N CYS A 18 -10.49 8.50 11.43
CA CYS A 18 -9.04 8.68 11.56
C CYS A 18 -8.65 10.03 12.18
N ALA A 19 -9.48 11.08 12.06
CA ALA A 19 -9.24 12.37 12.69
C ALA A 19 -9.43 12.31 14.21
N HIS A 20 -10.42 11.52 14.67
CA HIS A 20 -10.70 11.25 16.08
C HIS A 20 -10.57 9.74 16.34
N CYS A 21 -9.34 9.24 16.26
CA CYS A 21 -9.06 7.80 16.19
C CYS A 21 -9.71 7.02 17.35
N PRO A 22 -10.70 6.15 17.09
CA PRO A 22 -11.43 5.41 18.12
C PRO A 22 -10.59 4.29 18.76
N MET A 23 -9.37 4.09 18.26
CA MET A 23 -8.41 3.11 18.77
C MET A 23 -7.34 3.76 19.66
N GLN A 24 -7.34 5.09 19.82
CA GLN A 24 -6.45 5.73 20.80
C GLN A 24 -6.92 5.40 22.21
N ARG A 25 -5.98 5.08 23.10
CA ARG A 25 -6.28 4.91 24.53
C ARG A 25 -6.68 6.24 25.17
N GLY A 26 -7.86 6.31 25.77
CA GLY A 26 -8.23 7.39 26.69
C GLY A 26 -7.82 7.09 28.15
N ALA A 27 -7.66 8.14 28.97
CA ALA A 27 -7.36 8.00 30.41
C ALA A 27 -8.48 7.30 31.22
N ALA A 28 -9.72 7.28 30.71
CA ALA A 28 -10.86 6.63 31.36
C ALA A 28 -11.03 5.14 30.97
N GLU A 29 -10.17 4.60 30.10
CA GLU A 29 -10.28 3.25 29.53
C GLU A 29 -9.19 2.30 30.00
N GLU A 30 -8.40 2.68 31.03
CA GLU A 30 -7.35 1.85 31.64
C GLU A 30 -7.85 0.48 32.14
N GLU A 31 -9.16 0.33 32.37
CA GLU A 31 -9.80 -0.88 32.86
C GLU A 31 -10.34 -1.85 31.79
N ARG A 32 -10.35 -1.47 30.50
CA ARG A 32 -10.89 -2.35 29.43
C ARG A 32 -9.79 -3.17 28.74
N GLU A 33 -9.87 -4.49 28.85
CA GLU A 33 -9.09 -5.41 28.02
C GLU A 33 -9.41 -5.14 26.54
N GLY A 34 -8.43 -4.66 25.77
CA GLY A 34 -8.64 -4.27 24.39
C GLY A 34 -7.37 -3.95 23.62
N PHE A 35 -7.45 -4.10 22.30
CA PHE A 35 -6.38 -3.75 21.37
C PHE A 35 -6.47 -2.26 21.00
N PHE A 36 -5.49 -1.46 21.41
CA PHE A 36 -5.41 -0.01 21.16
C PHE A 36 -4.11 0.41 20.46
N PHE A 37 -4.12 1.61 19.89
CA PHE A 37 -2.97 2.27 19.27
C PHE A 37 -2.41 3.40 20.14
N THR A 38 -1.14 3.73 19.93
CA THR A 38 -0.55 4.99 20.41
C THR A 38 -0.93 6.14 19.49
N ASP A 39 -0.94 7.35 20.05
CA ASP A 39 -1.17 8.61 19.34
C ASP A 39 -0.16 8.85 18.22
N LYS A 40 1.09 8.46 18.44
CA LYS A 40 2.21 8.60 17.50
C LYS A 40 2.14 7.66 16.30
N THR A 41 1.60 6.44 16.47
CA THR A 41 1.77 5.38 15.46
C THR A 41 0.45 4.99 14.77
N ARG A 42 -0.68 4.99 15.49
CA ARG A 42 -2.03 4.66 14.95
C ARG A 42 -2.03 3.33 14.17
N CYS A 43 -2.93 3.14 13.20
CA CYS A 43 -2.85 2.01 12.27
C CYS A 43 -1.66 2.10 11.29
N CYS A 44 -0.93 3.22 11.28
CA CYS A 44 0.20 3.49 10.38
C CYS A 44 1.49 2.77 10.83
N THR A 45 1.36 1.51 11.24
CA THR A 45 2.46 0.54 11.41
C THR A 45 2.37 -0.61 10.43
N HIS A 46 1.54 -0.46 9.38
CA HIS A 46 1.40 -1.43 8.31
C HIS A 46 2.48 -1.33 7.23
N TYR A 47 2.93 -0.10 6.91
CA TYR A 47 3.68 0.27 5.70
C TYR A 47 3.13 -0.41 4.42
N PRO A 48 2.34 0.27 3.58
CA PRO A 48 1.76 -0.35 2.39
C PRO A 48 2.78 -0.81 1.35
N ASN A 49 2.40 -1.83 0.55
CA ASN A 49 3.06 -2.12 -0.74
C ASN A 49 2.37 -1.30 -1.83
N ILE A 50 2.96 -0.19 -2.27
CA ILE A 50 2.35 0.75 -3.20
C ILE A 50 2.64 0.34 -4.64
N PRO A 51 1.63 0.02 -5.46
CA PRO A 51 1.79 -0.31 -6.88
C PRO A 51 2.48 0.80 -7.70
N ASN A 52 3.28 0.41 -8.69
CA ASN A 52 4.05 1.32 -9.55
C ASN A 52 3.23 2.52 -10.10
N TYR A 53 2.01 2.27 -10.56
CA TYR A 53 1.14 3.29 -11.15
C TYR A 53 0.51 4.22 -10.10
N LEU A 54 0.33 3.77 -8.85
CA LEU A 54 -0.11 4.63 -7.74
C LEU A 54 1.02 5.53 -7.26
N VAL A 55 2.25 5.02 -7.22
CA VAL A 55 3.45 5.85 -7.02
C VAL A 55 3.51 6.93 -8.09
N GLY A 56 3.36 6.54 -9.36
CA GLY A 56 3.33 7.48 -10.48
C GLY A 56 2.21 8.52 -10.40
N ALA A 57 1.02 8.12 -9.95
CA ALA A 57 -0.12 9.02 -9.77
C ALA A 57 0.19 10.10 -8.73
N LEU A 58 0.79 9.71 -7.60
CA LEU A 58 1.23 10.64 -6.56
C LEU A 58 2.32 11.60 -7.07
N LEU A 59 3.33 11.07 -7.80
CA LEU A 59 4.41 11.88 -8.38
C LEU A 59 3.89 12.87 -9.43
N SER A 60 2.84 12.49 -10.16
CA SER A 60 2.20 13.33 -11.20
C SER A 60 1.21 14.35 -10.64
N SER A 61 0.81 14.22 -9.37
CA SER A 61 -0.10 15.16 -8.72
C SER A 61 0.49 16.58 -8.72
N LYS A 62 -0.32 17.63 -8.91
CA LYS A 62 0.15 19.03 -8.90
C LYS A 62 -0.37 19.85 -7.71
N GLY A 63 -1.12 19.22 -6.80
CA GLY A 63 -1.76 19.90 -5.66
C GLY A 63 -0.89 19.95 -4.39
N ARG A 64 -0.97 21.07 -3.65
CA ARG A 64 -0.37 21.22 -2.31
C ARG A 64 -0.73 20.10 -1.32
N PRO A 65 -1.97 19.56 -1.28
CA PRO A 65 -2.31 18.48 -0.34
C PRO A 65 -1.48 17.20 -0.48
N CYS A 66 -0.80 17.01 -1.62
CA CYS A 66 0.01 15.83 -1.89
C CYS A 66 1.51 16.13 -1.94
N ALA A 67 1.93 17.36 -1.67
CA ALA A 67 3.34 17.77 -1.75
C ALA A 67 4.22 17.02 -0.75
N GLU A 68 3.76 16.89 0.49
CA GLU A 68 4.50 16.17 1.54
C GLU A 68 4.59 14.66 1.24
N GLY A 69 3.49 14.04 0.80
CA GLY A 69 3.51 12.63 0.39
C GLY A 69 4.47 12.39 -0.77
N ARG A 70 4.51 13.31 -1.75
CA ARG A 70 5.45 13.24 -2.88
C ARG A 70 6.89 13.34 -2.41
N ARG A 71 7.22 14.33 -1.58
CA ARG A 71 8.56 14.51 -1.01
C ARG A 71 9.05 13.23 -0.32
N ARG A 72 8.21 12.63 0.54
CA ARG A 72 8.54 11.38 1.26
C ARG A 72 8.73 10.20 0.31
N VAL A 73 7.88 10.07 -0.70
CA VAL A 73 8.02 9.01 -1.71
C VAL A 73 9.28 9.22 -2.55
N GLU A 74 9.63 10.44 -2.92
CA GLU A 74 10.90 10.76 -3.59
C GLU A 74 12.11 10.41 -2.72
N GLU A 75 12.05 10.65 -1.40
CA GLU A 75 13.08 10.23 -0.43
C GLU A 75 13.19 8.69 -0.36
N ILE A 76 12.08 7.97 -0.35
CA ILE A 76 12.05 6.50 -0.39
C ILE A 76 12.69 5.99 -1.70
N ILE A 77 12.31 6.57 -2.84
CA ILE A 77 12.87 6.24 -4.16
C ILE A 77 14.37 6.48 -4.17
N LYS A 78 14.82 7.64 -3.66
CA LYS A 78 16.24 7.98 -3.55
C LYS A 78 17.00 7.04 -2.62
N ALA A 79 16.39 6.56 -1.54
CA ALA A 79 17.01 5.56 -0.67
C ALA A 79 17.17 4.22 -1.40
N GLY A 80 16.17 3.83 -2.21
CA GLY A 80 16.18 2.62 -3.03
C GLY A 80 15.92 1.32 -2.24
N VAL A 81 15.47 1.44 -0.99
CA VAL A 81 15.14 0.29 -0.13
C VAL A 81 13.68 -0.10 -0.34
N GLY A 82 13.43 -1.32 -0.82
CA GLY A 82 12.09 -1.78 -1.19
C GLY A 82 11.55 -1.17 -2.49
N VAL A 83 12.39 -0.47 -3.26
CA VAL A 83 11.99 0.22 -4.49
C VAL A 83 12.21 -0.70 -5.70
N THR A 84 11.13 -1.02 -6.41
CA THR A 84 11.15 -2.04 -7.48
C THR A 84 10.29 -1.64 -8.69
N PRO A 85 10.47 -2.25 -9.87
CA PRO A 85 9.60 -1.98 -11.02
C PRO A 85 8.10 -2.25 -10.77
N GLN A 86 7.76 -3.13 -9.83
CA GLN A 86 6.37 -3.40 -9.42
C GLN A 86 5.78 -2.29 -8.53
N GLY A 87 6.63 -1.47 -7.91
CA GLY A 87 6.25 -0.45 -6.95
C GLY A 87 7.18 -0.37 -5.75
N ILE A 88 6.72 0.34 -4.73
CA ILE A 88 7.41 0.45 -3.44
C ILE A 88 6.86 -0.64 -2.52
N ARG A 89 7.74 -1.48 -2.01
CA ARG A 89 7.43 -2.58 -1.09
C ARG A 89 7.97 -2.28 0.30
N ARG A 90 7.40 -2.94 1.30
CA ARG A 90 7.97 -2.94 2.66
C ARG A 90 9.41 -3.46 2.60
N PRO A 91 10.37 -2.75 3.22
CA PRO A 91 11.73 -3.26 3.39
C PRO A 91 11.73 -4.61 4.12
N GLY A 92 12.68 -5.50 3.79
CA GLY A 92 12.73 -6.85 4.36
C GLY A 92 12.76 -6.87 5.89
N ARG A 93 13.59 -6.02 6.51
CA ARG A 93 13.64 -5.86 7.97
C ARG A 93 12.29 -5.46 8.54
N TYR A 94 11.59 -4.53 7.90
CA TYR A 94 10.27 -4.08 8.34
C TYR A 94 9.25 -5.22 8.27
N GLU A 95 9.20 -5.93 7.14
CA GLU A 95 8.32 -7.09 6.94
C GLU A 95 8.55 -8.16 8.03
N LEU A 96 9.81 -8.47 8.34
CA LEU A 96 10.13 -9.44 9.39
C LEU A 96 9.66 -8.96 10.76
N LEU A 97 9.96 -7.71 11.13
CA LEU A 97 9.56 -7.16 12.42
C LEU A 97 8.04 -7.16 12.55
N LEU A 98 7.32 -6.64 11.56
CA LEU A 98 5.86 -6.60 11.58
C LEU A 98 5.28 -8.01 11.72
N LYS A 99 5.68 -8.97 10.87
CA LYS A 99 5.17 -10.34 10.88
C LYS A 99 5.35 -11.05 12.23
N ASN A 100 6.44 -10.77 12.93
CA ASN A 100 6.75 -11.43 14.21
C ASN A 100 6.30 -10.64 15.45
N SER A 101 5.63 -9.49 15.27
CA SER A 101 5.25 -8.63 16.40
C SER A 101 3.81 -8.12 16.37
N VAL A 102 2.98 -8.50 15.37
CA VAL A 102 1.62 -7.96 15.20
C VAL A 102 0.79 -7.90 16.50
N PRO A 103 0.67 -8.99 17.31
CA PRO A 103 -0.21 -8.97 18.48
C PRO A 103 0.12 -7.87 19.49
N ASP A 104 1.42 -7.56 19.66
CA ASP A 104 1.91 -6.68 20.72
C ASP A 104 2.38 -5.31 20.21
N ALA A 105 2.79 -5.22 18.94
CA ALA A 105 3.47 -4.05 18.39
C ALA A 105 2.66 -3.28 17.34
N PHE A 106 1.65 -3.90 16.69
CA PHE A 106 0.86 -3.21 15.67
C PHE A 106 0.13 -2.01 16.29
N GLY A 107 0.41 -0.85 15.74
CA GLY A 107 -0.05 0.46 16.18
C GLY A 107 0.44 0.90 17.55
N ARG A 108 1.54 0.32 18.04
CA ARG A 108 2.16 0.72 19.30
C ARG A 108 3.65 1.00 19.18
N SER A 109 4.36 0.19 18.39
CA SER A 109 5.81 0.32 18.24
C SER A 109 6.19 1.48 17.34
N GLU A 110 6.92 2.46 17.90
CA GLU A 110 7.49 3.57 17.12
C GLU A 110 8.50 3.10 16.07
N ALA A 111 9.13 1.93 16.28
CA ALA A 111 10.04 1.32 15.31
C ALA A 111 9.33 0.82 14.04
N LEU A 112 8.00 0.67 14.07
CA LEU A 112 7.18 0.27 12.93
C LEU A 112 6.44 1.45 12.29
N VAL A 113 6.70 2.71 12.67
CA VAL A 113 6.01 3.85 12.06
C VAL A 113 6.24 3.86 10.55
N CYS A 114 5.14 3.86 9.81
CA CYS A 114 5.15 3.99 8.36
C CYS A 114 5.79 5.34 7.99
N PRO A 115 6.75 5.38 7.06
CA PRO A 115 7.42 6.62 6.67
C PRO A 115 6.47 7.65 6.03
N LEU A 116 5.26 7.24 5.67
CA LEU A 116 4.23 8.07 5.03
C LEU A 116 3.24 8.68 6.02
N LEU A 117 3.39 8.41 7.33
CA LEU A 117 2.61 9.08 8.38
C LEU A 117 3.18 10.48 8.65
N ASP A 118 2.34 11.50 8.53
CA ASP A 118 2.58 12.77 9.19
C ASP A 118 2.27 12.60 10.68
N THR A 119 3.31 12.50 11.50
CA THR A 119 3.19 12.26 12.94
C THR A 119 2.66 13.48 13.69
N GLU A 120 2.82 14.69 13.15
CA GLU A 120 2.29 15.92 13.75
C GLU A 120 0.80 16.06 13.43
N ALA A 121 0.42 15.89 12.15
CA ALA A 121 -0.98 15.98 11.73
C ALA A 121 -1.79 14.70 12.04
N GLY A 122 -1.12 13.58 12.35
CA GLY A 122 -1.73 12.28 12.59
C GLY A 122 -2.40 11.67 11.36
N LYS A 123 -1.94 12.01 10.15
CA LYS A 123 -2.60 11.66 8.87
C LYS A 123 -1.63 11.04 7.88
N CYS A 124 -2.13 10.14 7.03
CA CYS A 124 -1.34 9.61 5.93
C CYS A 124 -1.13 10.69 4.86
N THR A 125 0.12 10.91 4.49
CA THR A 125 0.53 11.92 3.51
C THR A 125 0.18 11.55 2.06
N ILE A 126 -0.19 10.29 1.82
CA ILE A 126 -0.55 9.75 0.50
C ILE A 126 -2.00 9.27 0.41
N TRP A 127 -2.88 9.73 1.32
CA TRP A 127 -4.27 9.23 1.45
C TRP A 127 -5.05 9.07 0.12
N PRO A 128 -4.96 9.99 -0.87
CA PRO A 128 -5.66 9.82 -2.15
C PRO A 128 -5.12 8.70 -3.07
N TYR A 129 -3.94 8.16 -2.76
CA TYR A 129 -3.18 7.22 -3.58
C TYR A 129 -2.84 5.92 -2.82
N LEU A 130 -3.68 5.55 -1.85
CA LEU A 130 -3.50 4.34 -1.07
C LEU A 130 -3.71 3.08 -1.91
N GLU A 131 -2.93 2.05 -1.57
CA GLU A 131 -3.14 0.69 -2.05
C GLU A 131 -4.32 0.01 -1.34
N ALA A 132 -4.67 -1.20 -1.78
CA ALA A 132 -5.90 -1.88 -1.41
C ALA A 132 -6.08 -2.03 0.11
N ALA A 133 -5.07 -2.51 0.83
CA ALA A 133 -5.16 -2.78 2.26
C ALA A 133 -5.36 -1.50 3.07
N CYS A 134 -4.54 -0.47 2.88
CA CYS A 134 -4.73 0.81 3.58
C CYS A 134 -6.03 1.52 3.20
N ASN A 135 -6.49 1.43 1.95
CA ASN A 135 -7.72 2.09 1.49
C ASN A 135 -9.00 1.40 1.96
N THR A 136 -8.91 0.14 2.40
CA THR A 136 -10.04 -0.67 2.91
C THR A 136 -9.89 -0.98 4.40
N TRP A 137 -8.90 -0.39 5.08
CA TRP A 137 -8.68 -0.61 6.49
C TRP A 137 -9.60 0.26 7.33
N PHE A 138 -10.55 -0.38 8.01
CA PHE A 138 -11.38 0.23 9.05
C PHE A 138 -11.16 -0.49 10.37
N CYS A 139 -10.79 0.26 11.42
CA CYS A 139 -10.49 -0.32 12.73
C CYS A 139 -11.76 -0.71 13.51
N LYS A 140 -12.89 -0.13 13.14
CA LYS A 140 -14.24 -0.39 13.66
C LYS A 140 -15.21 -0.38 12.49
N HIS A 141 -16.24 -1.21 12.59
CA HIS A 141 -17.24 -1.36 11.53
C HIS A 141 -18.63 -1.00 12.08
N ALA A 142 -19.32 -0.07 11.44
CA ALA A 142 -20.66 0.40 11.82
C ALA A 142 -21.69 -0.74 11.72
N ALA A 143 -21.56 -1.60 10.70
CA ALA A 143 -22.38 -2.81 10.53
C ALA A 143 -21.77 -4.05 11.21
N GLY A 144 -20.81 -3.88 12.13
CA GLY A 144 -20.19 -4.99 12.85
C GLY A 144 -19.50 -6.00 11.91
N LEU A 145 -19.83 -7.29 12.05
CA LEU A 145 -19.22 -8.36 11.26
C LEU A 145 -19.50 -8.20 9.76
N ASP A 146 -20.70 -7.79 9.37
CA ASP A 146 -21.07 -7.65 7.95
C ASP A 146 -20.25 -6.56 7.27
N GLY A 147 -20.06 -5.42 7.94
CA GLY A 147 -19.17 -4.35 7.45
C GLY A 147 -17.73 -4.83 7.31
N ARG A 148 -17.25 -5.62 8.29
CA ARG A 148 -15.91 -6.23 8.21
C ARG A 148 -15.78 -7.16 7.00
N LEU A 149 -16.73 -8.06 6.80
CA LEU A 149 -16.71 -9.01 5.67
C LEU A 149 -16.79 -8.28 4.33
N PHE A 150 -17.63 -7.26 4.23
CA PHE A 150 -17.71 -6.41 3.04
C PHE A 150 -16.37 -5.79 2.67
N TRP A 151 -15.69 -5.11 3.61
CA TRP A 151 -14.40 -4.48 3.31
C TRP A 151 -13.28 -5.47 3.03
N LEU A 152 -13.34 -6.67 3.62
CA LEU A 152 -12.42 -7.77 3.25
C LEU A 152 -12.61 -8.18 1.79
N ALA A 153 -13.86 -8.36 1.34
CA ALA A 153 -14.15 -8.67 -0.06
C ALA A 153 -13.71 -7.55 -1.01
N VAL A 154 -13.97 -6.28 -0.65
CA VAL A 154 -13.48 -5.12 -1.43
C VAL A 154 -11.95 -5.10 -1.47
N ARG A 155 -11.27 -5.40 -0.37
CA ARG A 155 -9.81 -5.47 -0.32
C ARG A 155 -9.28 -6.52 -1.30
N GLU A 156 -9.78 -7.75 -1.23
CA GLU A 156 -9.36 -8.85 -2.09
C GLU A 156 -9.55 -8.51 -3.57
N TYR A 157 -10.70 -7.92 -3.92
CA TYR A 157 -10.94 -7.41 -5.26
C TYR A 157 -9.91 -6.35 -5.69
N LEU A 158 -9.61 -5.37 -4.83
CA LEU A 158 -8.67 -4.30 -5.13
C LEU A 158 -7.22 -4.81 -5.22
N GLU A 159 -6.83 -5.81 -4.44
CA GLU A 159 -5.51 -6.46 -4.50
C GLU A 159 -5.34 -7.21 -5.84
N GLY A 160 -6.36 -7.96 -6.26
CA GLY A 160 -6.39 -8.61 -7.58
C GLY A 160 -6.31 -7.59 -8.72
N LEU A 161 -7.11 -6.52 -8.64
CA LEU A 161 -7.09 -5.43 -9.60
C LEU A 161 -5.71 -4.77 -9.72
N GLN A 162 -5.09 -4.44 -8.59
CA GLN A 162 -3.76 -3.83 -8.55
C GLN A 162 -2.71 -4.74 -9.19
N THR A 163 -2.78 -6.04 -8.92
CA THR A 163 -1.89 -7.04 -9.51
C THR A 163 -2.01 -7.07 -11.03
N VAL A 164 -3.24 -7.12 -11.55
CA VAL A 164 -3.51 -7.11 -13.00
C VAL A 164 -2.97 -5.83 -13.67
N ILE A 165 -3.21 -4.66 -13.07
CA ILE A 165 -2.73 -3.38 -13.63
C ILE A 165 -1.20 -3.33 -13.61
N VAL A 166 -0.55 -3.72 -12.51
CA VAL A 166 0.92 -3.75 -12.42
C VAL A 166 1.51 -4.66 -13.49
N GLN A 167 0.97 -5.87 -13.67
CA GLN A 167 1.45 -6.81 -14.68
C GLN A 167 1.27 -6.27 -16.09
N HIS A 168 0.11 -5.69 -16.41
CA HIS A 168 -0.15 -5.09 -17.71
C HIS A 168 0.82 -3.94 -18.00
N VAL A 169 0.98 -3.00 -17.06
CA VAL A 169 1.90 -1.88 -17.20
C VAL A 169 3.34 -2.35 -17.47
N LEU A 170 3.81 -3.36 -16.72
CA LEU A 170 5.15 -3.90 -16.92
C LEU A 170 5.30 -4.51 -18.32
N LEU A 171 4.31 -5.27 -18.79
CA LEU A 171 4.34 -5.87 -20.14
C LEU A 171 4.36 -4.80 -21.24
N GLU A 172 3.54 -3.75 -21.13
CA GLU A 172 3.53 -2.63 -22.08
C GLU A 172 4.87 -1.87 -22.10
N MET A 173 5.57 -1.83 -20.96
CA MET A 173 6.91 -1.25 -20.86
C MET A 173 8.02 -2.20 -21.33
N GLY A 174 7.69 -3.40 -21.82
CA GLY A 174 8.64 -4.40 -22.31
C GLY A 174 9.30 -5.25 -21.22
N TRP A 175 8.73 -5.30 -20.02
CA TRP A 175 9.25 -6.08 -18.89
C TRP A 175 8.47 -7.38 -18.71
N ASP A 176 9.18 -8.47 -18.37
CA ASP A 176 8.53 -9.70 -17.90
C ASP A 176 8.30 -9.63 -16.37
N PRO A 177 7.04 -9.54 -15.88
CA PRO A 177 6.74 -9.51 -14.46
C PRO A 177 7.31 -10.73 -13.69
N ARG A 178 7.39 -11.90 -14.34
CA ARG A 178 7.90 -13.13 -13.72
C ARG A 178 9.40 -13.04 -13.49
N ALA A 179 10.14 -12.44 -14.42
CA ALA A 179 11.56 -12.22 -14.28
C ALA A 179 11.86 -11.27 -13.11
N ILE A 180 11.02 -10.25 -12.89
CA ILE A 180 11.13 -9.36 -11.72
C ILE A 180 10.92 -10.14 -10.42
N VAL A 181 9.87 -10.96 -10.34
CA VAL A 181 9.62 -11.80 -9.14
C VAL A 181 10.78 -12.74 -8.86
N LEU A 182 11.33 -13.41 -9.89
CA LEU A 182 12.48 -14.30 -9.73
C LEU A 182 13.74 -13.55 -9.26
N LYS A 183 13.99 -12.34 -9.77
CA LYS A 183 15.09 -11.47 -9.30
C LYS A 183 14.89 -11.04 -7.82
N GLN A 184 13.65 -10.98 -7.35
CA GLN A 184 13.27 -10.59 -6.00
C GLN A 184 13.00 -11.76 -5.05
N ALA A 185 13.11 -13.00 -5.52
CA ALA A 185 12.75 -14.17 -4.73
C ALA A 185 13.51 -14.17 -3.38
N PRO A 186 12.80 -14.22 -2.24
CA PRO A 186 13.43 -14.05 -0.94
C PRO A 186 14.45 -15.17 -0.68
N ARG A 187 15.67 -14.78 -0.30
CA ARG A 187 16.72 -15.71 0.14
C ARG A 187 16.95 -15.67 1.67
N GLY A 188 16.00 -15.08 2.40
CA GLY A 188 16.21 -14.60 3.77
C GLY A 188 16.53 -13.10 3.78
N LEU A 189 16.81 -12.54 4.97
CA LEU A 189 17.29 -11.16 5.10
C LEU A 189 18.78 -11.08 4.75
N ALA A 190 19.13 -10.19 3.84
CA ALA A 190 20.52 -9.82 3.59
C ALA A 190 21.02 -8.80 4.62
N ALA A 191 22.34 -8.58 4.69
CA ALA A 191 22.92 -7.57 5.57
C ALA A 191 22.40 -6.16 5.22
N GLU A 192 22.24 -5.89 3.92
CA GLU A 192 21.67 -4.63 3.41
C GLU A 192 20.24 -4.41 3.91
N ASP A 193 19.42 -5.46 4.05
CA ASP A 193 18.08 -5.34 4.60
C ASP A 193 18.09 -4.91 6.08
N LEU A 194 19.01 -5.46 6.88
CA LEU A 194 19.16 -5.14 8.29
C LEU A 194 19.65 -3.70 8.51
N ASP A 195 20.58 -3.27 7.65
CA ASP A 195 21.17 -1.93 7.65
C ASP A 195 20.30 -0.88 6.94
N SER A 196 19.13 -1.26 6.41
CA SER A 196 18.27 -0.39 5.59
C SER A 196 19.04 0.27 4.43
N ARG A 197 19.88 -0.52 3.74
CA ARG A 197 20.67 -0.10 2.58
C ARG A 197 20.06 -0.67 1.29
N ARG A 198 20.40 -0.04 0.17
CA ARG A 198 20.01 -0.51 -1.16
C ARG A 198 20.50 -1.95 -1.38
N PRO A 199 19.66 -2.86 -1.89
CA PRO A 199 20.05 -4.26 -2.05
C PRO A 199 21.15 -4.42 -3.11
N ALA A 200 21.99 -5.45 -2.95
CA ALA A 200 22.95 -5.82 -3.98
C ALA A 200 22.22 -6.17 -5.30
N GLY A 201 22.69 -5.61 -6.42
CA GLY A 201 22.07 -5.82 -7.74
C GLY A 201 20.85 -4.94 -8.01
N TYR A 202 20.64 -3.88 -7.23
CA TYR A 202 19.60 -2.87 -7.47
C TYR A 202 19.62 -2.34 -8.92
N GLU A 203 20.79 -2.01 -9.46
CA GLU A 203 20.94 -1.52 -10.84
C GLU A 203 20.50 -2.58 -11.86
N ARG A 204 20.80 -3.87 -11.59
CA ARG A 204 20.36 -4.99 -12.44
C ARG A 204 18.86 -5.26 -12.36
N LEU A 205 18.22 -4.91 -11.24
CA LEU A 205 16.78 -4.95 -11.11
C LEU A 205 16.14 -3.89 -12.01
N TRP A 206 16.73 -2.70 -12.10
CA TRP A 206 16.21 -1.56 -12.85
C TRP A 206 16.68 -1.46 -14.30
N ASP A 207 17.72 -2.21 -14.68
CA ASP A 207 18.28 -2.24 -16.04
C ASP A 207 18.50 -0.81 -16.58
N ASN A 208 18.02 -0.49 -17.79
CA ASN A 208 18.15 0.83 -18.40
C ASN A 208 17.40 1.96 -17.64
N TRP A 209 16.59 1.64 -16.64
CA TRP A 209 15.87 2.61 -15.80
C TRP A 209 16.56 2.90 -14.46
N ALA A 210 17.74 2.32 -14.20
CA ALA A 210 18.49 2.61 -12.97
C ALA A 210 18.78 4.12 -12.85
N GLY A 211 18.39 4.73 -11.72
CA GLY A 211 18.48 6.18 -11.50
C GLY A 211 17.37 7.02 -12.14
N CYS A 212 16.43 6.40 -12.86
CA CYS A 212 15.25 7.03 -13.47
C CYS A 212 13.93 6.47 -12.91
N GLU A 213 13.93 5.95 -11.69
CA GLU A 213 12.81 5.22 -11.10
C GLU A 213 11.55 6.07 -10.95
N ALA A 214 11.70 7.35 -10.57
CA ALA A 214 10.57 8.27 -10.51
C ALA A 214 9.89 8.46 -11.87
N ALA A 215 10.69 8.59 -12.94
CA ALA A 215 10.19 8.70 -14.31
C ALA A 215 9.52 7.39 -14.77
N PHE A 216 10.09 6.23 -14.40
CA PHE A 216 9.47 4.93 -14.64
C PHE A 216 8.06 4.87 -14.05
N TYR A 217 7.90 5.27 -12.78
CA TYR A 217 6.59 5.26 -12.13
C TYR A 217 5.59 6.23 -12.78
N VAL A 218 6.03 7.44 -13.16
CA VAL A 218 5.17 8.38 -13.90
C VAL A 218 4.72 7.79 -15.25
N HIS A 219 5.60 7.07 -15.94
CA HIS A 219 5.24 6.36 -17.17
C HIS A 219 4.24 5.22 -16.92
N ALA A 220 4.46 4.44 -15.86
CA ALA A 220 3.52 3.42 -15.39
C ALA A 220 2.12 3.99 -15.11
N HIS A 221 2.04 5.17 -14.49
CA HIS A 221 0.78 5.87 -14.28
C HIS A 221 0.11 6.30 -15.58
N THR A 222 0.88 6.77 -16.57
CA THR A 222 0.35 7.14 -17.89
C THR A 222 -0.34 5.97 -18.57
N ILE A 223 0.31 4.79 -18.57
CA ILE A 223 -0.26 3.56 -19.15
C ILE A 223 -1.52 3.15 -18.38
N ALA A 224 -1.45 3.07 -17.05
CA ALA A 224 -2.58 2.66 -16.23
C ALA A 224 -3.79 3.60 -16.35
N SER A 225 -3.56 4.90 -16.53
CA SER A 225 -4.63 5.90 -16.70
C SER A 225 -5.35 5.80 -18.04
N GLY A 226 -4.75 5.13 -19.02
CA GLY A 226 -5.38 4.83 -20.30
C GLY A 226 -6.36 3.65 -20.26
N LEU A 227 -6.38 2.87 -19.17
CA LEU A 227 -7.22 1.67 -19.06
C LEU A 227 -8.69 2.03 -18.82
N ALA A 228 -9.57 1.49 -19.65
CA ALA A 228 -11.00 1.52 -19.40
C ALA A 228 -11.44 0.37 -18.47
N ARG A 229 -12.65 0.47 -17.91
CA ARG A 229 -13.25 -0.61 -17.11
C ARG A 229 -13.31 -1.94 -17.87
N ALA A 230 -13.59 -1.87 -19.17
CA ALA A 230 -13.64 -3.06 -20.04
C ALA A 230 -12.28 -3.75 -20.18
N ASP A 231 -11.18 -2.98 -20.22
CA ASP A 231 -9.83 -3.53 -20.28
C ASP A 231 -9.50 -4.31 -19.01
N ILE A 232 -9.83 -3.75 -17.84
CA ILE A 232 -9.61 -4.40 -16.55
C ILE A 232 -10.32 -5.76 -16.50
N THR A 233 -11.60 -5.83 -16.90
CA THR A 233 -12.35 -7.09 -16.92
C THR A 233 -11.71 -8.10 -17.88
N ARG A 234 -11.26 -7.62 -19.05
CA ARG A 234 -10.60 -8.47 -20.06
C ARG A 234 -9.25 -8.99 -19.58
N LEU A 235 -8.43 -8.12 -18.97
CA LEU A 235 -7.09 -8.45 -18.46
C LEU A 235 -7.15 -9.38 -17.25
N GLY A 236 -8.09 -9.13 -16.33
CA GLY A 236 -8.27 -9.92 -15.11
C GLY A 236 -8.98 -11.26 -15.31
N GLY A 237 -9.69 -11.44 -16.43
CA GLY A 237 -10.20 -12.74 -16.88
C GLY A 237 -11.10 -13.45 -15.86
N VAL A 238 -10.79 -14.74 -15.60
CA VAL A 238 -11.56 -15.57 -14.67
C VAL A 238 -11.32 -15.16 -13.21
N GLU A 239 -10.09 -14.81 -12.86
CA GLU A 239 -9.71 -14.48 -11.48
C GLU A 239 -10.51 -13.30 -10.93
N MET A 240 -10.60 -12.20 -11.70
CA MET A 240 -11.40 -11.05 -11.31
C MET A 240 -12.91 -11.32 -11.33
N ARG A 241 -13.39 -12.33 -12.07
CA ARG A 241 -14.81 -12.74 -12.04
C ARG A 241 -15.15 -13.53 -10.79
N LEU A 242 -14.26 -14.42 -10.34
CA LEU A 242 -14.45 -15.18 -9.11
C LEU A 242 -14.54 -14.26 -7.89
N LEU A 243 -13.73 -13.19 -7.86
CA LEU A 243 -13.76 -12.17 -6.79
C LEU A 243 -15.07 -11.34 -6.77
N LEU A 244 -15.95 -11.48 -7.76
CA LEU A 244 -17.25 -10.81 -7.82
C LEU A 244 -18.42 -11.73 -7.47
N GLU A 245 -18.19 -13.03 -7.47
CA GLU A 245 -19.20 -14.06 -7.17
C GLU A 245 -19.08 -14.58 -5.73
N ALA A 246 -18.00 -14.24 -5.03
CA ALA A 246 -17.73 -14.52 -3.62
C ALA A 246 -18.37 -13.48 -2.69
#